data_AF-X0PP06-F1
#
_entry.id   AF-X0PP06-F1
#
_cell.length_a   1.000
_cell.length_b   1.000
_cell.length_c   1.000
_cell.angle_alpha   90.00
_cell.angle_beta   90.00
_cell.angle_gamma   90.00
#
_symmetry.space_group_name_H-M   'P 1'
#
loop_
_entity.id
_entity.type
_entity.pdbx_description
1 polymer ?
#
loop_
_entity_poly.entity_id
_entity_poly.type
_entity_poly.pdbx_seq_one_letter_code
_entity_poly.pdbx_strand_id
1 'polypeptide(L)'
;MENIPILGILAAVVFVAIAMFGLLVRNGKGLDLLAGYAPEKYSEPQKRVLGRLSGNYIIFLDVSLLPVFWILTNNKSWAAVGAVLLIIGMPLIIFVIYMNRKVDRIK
;
A
#
# COMPACT_ATOMS: atom_id res chain seq x y z
N MET A 1 5.92 -28.60 -14.36
CA MET A 1 7.17 -27.92 -13.95
C MET A 1 7.48 -26.97 -15.10
N GLU A 2 7.64 -25.65 -15.03
CA GLU A 2 7.95 -24.68 -13.97
C GLU A 2 7.52 -23.27 -14.46
N ASN A 3 6.53 -22.61 -13.85
CA ASN A 3 6.32 -21.15 -14.01
C ASN A 3 6.61 -20.38 -12.72
N ILE A 4 7.06 -21.10 -11.69
CA ILE A 4 7.43 -20.56 -10.37
C ILE A 4 8.48 -19.43 -10.47
N PRO A 5 9.54 -19.53 -11.31
CA PRO A 5 10.51 -18.44 -11.39
C PRO A 5 9.93 -17.16 -12.00
N ILE A 6 9.05 -17.26 -13.01
CA ILE A 6 8.43 -16.09 -13.66
C ILE A 6 7.46 -15.37 -12.70
N LEU A 7 6.65 -16.13 -11.96
CA LEU A 7 5.76 -15.59 -10.92
C LEU A 7 6.54 -14.90 -9.79
N GLY A 8 7.69 -15.48 -9.39
CA GLY A 8 8.64 -14.88 -8.46
C GLY A 8 9.15 -13.52 -8.91
N ILE A 9 9.64 -13.45 -10.15
CA ILE A 9 10.18 -12.22 -10.74
C ILE A 9 9.09 -11.15 -10.88
N LEU A 10 7.90 -11.51 -11.39
CA LEU A 10 6.79 -10.58 -11.54
C LEU A 10 6.35 -9.99 -10.20
N ALA A 11 6.24 -10.83 -9.16
CA ALA A 11 5.90 -10.36 -7.84
C ALA A 11 6.97 -9.44 -7.27
N ALA A 12 8.26 -9.79 -7.39
CA ALA A 12 9.35 -8.93 -6.95
C ALA A 12 9.32 -7.56 -7.63
N VAL A 13 9.04 -7.49 -8.93
CA VAL A 13 8.87 -6.22 -9.67
C VAL A 13 7.70 -5.42 -9.10
N VAL A 14 6.58 -6.06 -8.79
CA VAL A 14 5.40 -5.40 -8.19
C VAL A 14 5.74 -4.85 -6.79
N PHE A 15 6.36 -5.65 -5.92
CA PHE A 15 6.79 -5.23 -4.58
C PHE A 15 7.72 -4.01 -4.66
N VAL A 16 8.75 -4.08 -5.52
CA VAL A 16 9.67 -2.95 -5.72
C VAL A 16 8.92 -1.70 -6.21
N ALA A 17 7.98 -1.83 -7.14
CA ALA A 17 7.18 -0.71 -7.61
C ALA A 17 6.31 -0.09 -6.51
N ILE A 18 5.66 -0.91 -5.67
CA ILE A 18 4.85 -0.44 -4.54
C ILE A 18 5.73 0.25 -3.50
N ALA A 19 6.88 -0.33 -3.15
CA ALA A 19 7.84 0.29 -2.22
C ALA A 19 8.33 1.64 -2.73
N MET A 20 8.71 1.74 -4.02
CA MET A 20 9.09 3.00 -4.65
C MET A 20 7.96 4.04 -4.60
N PHE A 21 6.72 3.62 -4.89
CA PHE A 21 5.56 4.49 -4.78
C PHE A 21 5.34 4.97 -3.34
N GLY A 22 5.46 4.07 -2.36
CA GLY A 22 5.41 4.41 -0.94
C GLY A 22 6.46 5.45 -0.54
N LEU A 23 7.69 5.35 -1.06
CA LEU A 23 8.74 6.35 -0.85
C LEU A 23 8.42 7.70 -1.51
N LEU A 24 7.82 7.71 -2.71
CA LEU A 24 7.37 8.94 -3.36
C LEU A 24 6.28 9.64 -2.53
N VAL A 25 5.27 8.88 -2.10
CA VAL A 25 4.19 9.36 -1.23
C VAL A 25 4.74 9.85 0.10
N ARG A 26 5.73 9.16 0.69
CA ARG A 26 6.40 9.58 1.93
C ARG A 26 6.99 10.99 1.86
N ASN A 27 7.43 11.39 0.67
CA ASN A 27 7.98 12.71 0.39
C ASN A 27 6.91 13.74 -0.03
N GLY A 28 5.62 13.39 0.06
CA GLY A 28 4.49 14.26 -0.28
C GLY A 28 4.15 14.30 -1.77
N LYS A 29 4.74 13.44 -2.60
CA LYS A 29 4.47 13.37 -4.04
C LYS A 29 3.46 12.26 -4.34
N GLY A 30 2.54 12.48 -5.28
CA GLY A 30 1.57 11.44 -5.67
C GLY A 30 0.48 11.19 -4.62
N LEU A 31 0.26 12.13 -3.69
CA LEU A 31 -0.84 12.06 -2.73
C LEU A 31 -2.20 12.14 -3.43
N ASP A 32 -2.29 12.84 -4.55
CA ASP A 32 -3.43 12.95 -5.46
C ASP A 32 -3.82 11.60 -6.10
N LEU A 33 -2.86 10.67 -6.20
CA LEU A 33 -3.10 9.34 -6.74
C LEU A 33 -3.72 8.38 -5.70
N LEU A 34 -3.76 8.78 -4.42
CA LEU A 34 -4.45 8.03 -3.39
C LEU A 34 -5.94 8.33 -3.46
N ALA A 35 -6.76 7.29 -3.62
CA ALA A 35 -8.21 7.46 -3.74
C ALA A 35 -8.79 8.29 -2.56
N GLY A 36 -9.49 9.37 -2.89
CA GLY A 36 -10.12 10.25 -1.91
C GLY A 36 -9.22 11.33 -1.31
N TYR A 37 -7.95 11.43 -1.70
CA TYR A 37 -7.09 12.56 -1.34
C TYR A 37 -7.28 13.74 -2.31
N ALA A 38 -7.41 14.94 -1.75
CA ALA A 38 -7.46 16.21 -2.46
C ALA A 38 -6.32 17.12 -1.96
N PRO A 39 -5.05 16.82 -2.29
CA PRO A 39 -3.89 17.49 -1.70
C PRO A 39 -3.88 19.01 -1.91
N GLU A 40 -4.52 19.52 -2.96
CA GLU A 40 -4.70 20.94 -3.23
C GLU A 40 -5.42 21.70 -2.12
N LYS A 41 -6.18 21.00 -1.26
CA LYS A 41 -6.90 21.61 -0.12
C LYS A 41 -6.05 21.73 1.14
N TYR A 42 -4.84 21.18 1.14
CA TYR A 42 -3.99 21.09 2.33
C TYR A 42 -2.77 22.01 2.24
N SER A 43 -2.36 22.54 3.39
CA SER A 43 -1.10 23.29 3.52
C SER A 43 0.13 22.39 3.34
N GLU A 44 1.28 22.97 2.98
CA GLU A 44 2.53 22.22 2.80
C GLU A 44 2.96 21.39 4.04
N PRO A 45 2.81 21.89 5.29
CA PRO A 45 3.06 21.08 6.48
C PRO A 45 2.12 19.87 6.58
N GLN A 46 0.83 20.05 6.31
CA GLN A 46 -0.16 18.96 6.31
C GLN A 46 0.17 17.91 5.24
N LYS A 47 0.53 18.34 4.02
CA LYS A 47 0.97 17.45 2.94
C LYS A 47 2.18 16.60 3.35
N ARG A 48 3.16 17.16 4.06
CA ARG A 48 4.32 16.38 4.55
C ARG A 48 3.93 15.34 5.60
N VAL A 49 3.07 15.71 6.55
CA VAL A 49 2.60 14.77 7.59
C VAL A 49 1.82 13.63 6.94
N LEU A 50 0.91 13.99 6.02
CA LEU A 50 0.12 13.04 5.25
C LEU A 50 0.97 12.13 4.39
N GLY A 51 1.90 12.72 3.65
CA GLY A 51 2.88 12.00 2.85
C GLY A 51 3.60 10.97 3.70
N ARG A 52 4.21 11.39 4.82
CA ARG A 52 4.93 10.48 5.71
C ARG A 52 4.06 9.33 6.23
N LEU A 53 2.84 9.61 6.68
CA LEU A 53 1.94 8.58 7.21
C LEU A 53 1.51 7.62 6.13
N SER A 54 1.04 8.13 4.98
CA SER A 54 0.58 7.33 3.86
C SER A 54 1.70 6.51 3.23
N GLY A 55 2.87 7.11 3.03
CA GLY A 55 4.04 6.44 2.47
C GLY A 55 4.58 5.33 3.38
N ASN A 56 4.68 5.59 4.69
CA ASN A 56 5.06 4.56 5.66
C ASN A 56 4.05 3.41 5.64
N TYR A 57 2.75 3.73 5.61
CA TYR A 57 1.70 2.72 5.58
C TYR A 57 1.78 1.84 4.32
N ILE A 58 1.97 2.44 3.13
CA ILE A 58 2.14 1.70 1.87
C ILE A 58 3.34 0.74 1.96
N ILE A 59 4.47 1.20 2.50
CA ILE A 59 5.67 0.36 2.67
C ILE A 59 5.41 -0.78 3.65
N PHE A 60 4.76 -0.51 4.78
CA PHE A 60 4.40 -1.56 5.75
C PHE A 60 3.47 -2.60 5.15
N LEU A 61 2.48 -2.15 4.37
CA LEU A 61 1.58 -3.03 3.66
C LEU A 61 2.34 -3.92 2.67
N ASP A 62 3.22 -3.33 1.88
CA ASP A 62 4.06 -4.02 0.90
C ASP A 62 4.90 -5.14 1.56
N VAL A 63 5.55 -4.83 2.68
CA VAL A 63 6.30 -5.83 3.47
C VAL A 63 5.39 -6.92 4.03
N SER A 64 4.18 -6.56 4.50
CA SER A 64 3.22 -7.53 5.04
C SER A 64 2.59 -8.44 3.97
N LEU A 65 2.73 -8.10 2.69
CA LEU A 65 2.29 -8.93 1.57
C LEU A 65 3.32 -10.03 1.21
N LEU A 66 4.58 -9.94 1.69
CA LEU A 66 5.61 -10.95 1.42
C LEU A 66 5.26 -12.37 1.95
N PRO A 67 4.77 -12.55 3.19
CA PRO A 67 4.34 -13.86 3.67
C PRO A 67 3.17 -14.44 2.86
N VAL A 68 2.33 -13.58 2.30
CA VAL A 68 1.18 -13.95 1.46
C VAL A 68 1.67 -14.52 0.15
N PHE A 69 2.64 -13.83 -0.46
CA PHE A 69 3.31 -14.27 -1.67
C PHE A 69 4.04 -15.60 -1.46
N TRP A 70 4.66 -15.78 -0.29
CA TRP A 70 5.27 -17.05 0.10
C TRP A 70 4.24 -18.19 0.22
N ILE A 71 3.10 -17.95 0.89
CA ILE A 71 2.02 -18.94 1.03
C ILE A 71 1.43 -19.29 -0.34
N LEU A 72 1.23 -18.28 -1.20
CA LEU A 72 0.77 -18.39 -2.58
C LEU A 72 1.63 -19.34 -3.40
N THR A 73 2.94 -19.13 -3.38
CA THR A 73 3.92 -19.88 -4.17
C THR A 73 4.09 -21.31 -3.68
N ASN A 74 3.95 -21.56 -2.36
CA ASN A 74 4.19 -22.87 -1.77
C ASN A 74 2.93 -23.75 -1.64
N ASN A 75 1.75 -23.18 -1.39
CA ASN A 75 0.55 -23.96 -1.02
C ASN A 75 -0.53 -24.04 -2.11
N LYS A 76 -0.43 -23.28 -3.21
CA LYS A 76 -1.40 -23.25 -4.35
C LYS A 76 -2.89 -23.07 -3.96
N SER A 77 -3.19 -22.67 -2.73
CA SER A 77 -4.56 -22.57 -2.23
C SER A 77 -5.12 -21.18 -2.47
N TRP A 78 -5.88 -21.00 -3.55
CA TRP A 78 -6.54 -19.74 -3.93
C TRP A 78 -7.46 -19.16 -2.84
N ALA A 79 -8.03 -20.01 -1.98
CA ALA A 79 -8.84 -19.57 -0.84
C ALA A 79 -8.02 -18.84 0.23
N ALA A 80 -6.79 -19.31 0.51
CA ALA A 80 -5.87 -18.63 1.43
C ALA A 80 -5.44 -17.26 0.88
N VAL A 81 -5.31 -17.14 -0.44
CA VAL A 81 -4.99 -15.88 -1.13
C VAL A 81 -6.10 -14.86 -0.93
N GLY A 82 -7.35 -15.25 -1.20
CA GLY A 82 -8.50 -14.37 -1.05
C GLY A 82 -8.69 -13.87 0.38
N ALA A 83 -8.54 -14.77 1.36
CA ALA A 83 -8.62 -14.42 2.78
C ALA A 83 -7.54 -13.40 3.18
N VAL A 84 -6.32 -13.58 2.70
CA VAL A 84 -5.21 -12.70 3.05
C VAL A 84 -5.28 -11.35 2.32
N LEU A 85 -5.72 -11.33 1.05
CA LEU A 85 -6.01 -10.08 0.33
C LEU A 85 -7.12 -9.27 1.02
N LEU A 86 -8.13 -9.93 1.59
CA LEU A 86 -9.16 -9.26 2.39
C LEU A 86 -8.60 -8.73 3.71
N ILE A 87 -7.79 -9.52 4.42
CA ILE A 87 -7.15 -9.14 5.70
C ILE A 87 -6.21 -7.95 5.51
N ILE A 88 -5.56 -7.81 4.35
CA ILE A 88 -4.60 -6.72 4.07
C ILE A 88 -5.26 -5.55 3.35
N GLY A 89 -6.16 -5.81 2.41
CA GLY A 89 -6.86 -4.80 1.62
C GLY A 89 -7.89 -4.01 2.43
N MET A 90 -8.60 -4.63 3.38
CA MET A 90 -9.53 -3.90 4.26
C MET A 90 -8.84 -2.84 5.13
N PRO A 91 -7.73 -3.14 5.82
CA PRO A 91 -6.93 -2.13 6.50
C PRO A 91 -6.54 -0.97 5.59
N LEU A 92 -6.25 -1.21 4.30
CA LEU A 92 -5.84 -0.17 3.37
C LEU A 92 -6.99 0.82 3.08
N ILE A 93 -8.19 0.30 2.86
CA ILE A 93 -9.40 1.12 2.70
C ILE A 93 -9.69 1.89 3.99
N ILE A 94 -9.62 1.23 5.15
CA ILE A 94 -9.84 1.86 6.46
C ILE A 94 -8.80 2.95 6.72
N PHE A 95 -7.53 2.71 6.39
CA PHE A 95 -6.45 3.66 6.57
C PHE A 95 -6.63 4.90 5.70
N VAL A 96 -6.98 4.73 4.42
CA VAL A 96 -7.29 5.84 3.52
C VAL A 96 -8.47 6.66 4.06
N ILE A 97 -9.55 6.02 4.50
CA ILE A 97 -10.71 6.68 5.10
C ILE A 97 -10.33 7.40 6.41
N TYR A 98 -9.56 6.76 7.28
CA TYR A 98 -9.10 7.32 8.55
C TYR A 98 -8.23 8.55 8.33
N MET A 99 -7.28 8.46 7.40
CA MET A 99 -6.37 9.55 7.10
C MET A 99 -7.12 10.76 6.54
N ASN A 100 -8.03 10.56 5.58
CA ASN A 100 -8.88 11.64 5.07
C ASN A 100 -9.71 12.29 6.20
N ARG A 101 -10.34 11.48 7.06
CA ARG A 101 -11.12 11.99 8.21
C ARG A 101 -10.27 12.73 9.25
N LYS A 102 -9.02 12.30 9.47
CA LYS A 102 -8.13 12.93 10.45
C LYS A 102 -7.65 14.29 9.98
N VAL A 103 -7.38 14.45 8.69
CA VAL A 103 -6.92 15.73 8.13
C VAL A 103 -8.03 16.78 8.17
N ASP A 104 -9.27 16.39 7.86
CA ASP A 104 -10.41 17.31 7.94
C ASP A 104 -10.64 17.86 9.36
N ARG A 105 -10.15 17.15 10.39
CA ARG A 105 -10.19 17.59 11.79
C ARG A 105 -8.97 18.38 12.25
N ILE A 106 -7.88 18.38 11.49
CA ILE A 106 -6.72 19.26 11.69
C ILE A 106 -7.00 20.53 10.88
N LYS A 107 -8.02 21.29 11.29
CA LYS A 107 -8.23 22.68 10.85
C LYS A 107 -7.45 23.61 11.77
#